data_AF-A0A096ALB7-F1
#
_entry.id   AF-A0A096ALB7-F1
#
_cell.length_a   1.000
_cell.length_b   1.000
_cell.length_c   1.000
_cell.angle_alpha   90.00
_cell.angle_beta   90.00
_cell.angle_gamma   90.00
#
_symmetry.space_group_name_H-M   'P 1'
#
loop_
_entity.id
_entity.type
_entity.pdbx_description
1 polymer ?
#
loop_
_entity_poly.entity_id
_entity_poly.type
_entity_poly.pdbx_seq_one_letter_code
_entity_poly.pdbx_strand_id
1 'polypeptide(L)'
;MSQPTHTINHTFLLDYVSRENTHHKWHITDENIQRIVAIIEYFDVNLYRPMTRLLLCNWHEISERLARYTDKQWHSIEQIEEEIHKKLDRVSIAILLEVFDGDDTRQQYESQTSSTVEEQLAYIRNIHKDG
;
A
#
# COMPACT_ATOMS: atom_id res chain seq x y z
N MET A 1 8.24 15.82 -29.68
CA MET A 1 8.13 14.37 -29.41
C MET A 1 7.36 14.24 -28.10
N SER A 2 6.10 13.86 -28.16
CA SER A 2 5.30 13.66 -26.95
C SER A 2 5.78 12.39 -26.27
N GLN A 3 6.19 12.48 -25.00
CA GLN A 3 6.47 11.33 -24.15
C GLN A 3 5.25 10.39 -24.20
N PRO A 4 5.41 9.06 -24.35
CA PRO A 4 4.27 8.16 -24.26
C PRO A 4 3.68 8.29 -22.87
N THR A 5 2.41 8.69 -22.78
CA THR A 5 1.62 8.56 -21.56
C THR A 5 1.60 7.07 -21.23
N HIS A 6 2.45 6.64 -20.30
CA HIS A 6 2.41 5.27 -19.80
C HIS A 6 1.04 5.04 -19.16
N THR A 7 0.21 4.24 -19.81
CA THR A 7 -1.04 3.77 -19.24
C THR A 7 -0.70 2.93 -18.01
N ILE A 8 -1.12 3.38 -16.83
CA ILE A 8 -0.98 2.61 -15.60
C ILE A 8 -1.91 1.40 -15.74
N ASN A 9 -1.32 0.22 -15.88
CA ASN A 9 -2.02 -1.05 -16.06
C ASN A 9 -1.43 -2.11 -15.10
N HIS A 10 -2.09 -3.27 -15.01
CA HIS A 10 -1.68 -4.36 -14.13
C HIS A 10 -0.19 -4.70 -14.25
N THR A 11 0.33 -4.87 -15.47
CA THR A 11 1.74 -5.20 -15.71
C THR A 11 2.68 -4.11 -15.21
N PHE A 12 2.33 -2.84 -15.44
CA PHE A 12 3.09 -1.72 -14.92
C PHE A 12 3.09 -1.69 -13.39
N LEU A 13 1.95 -1.92 -12.75
CA LEU A 13 1.82 -1.95 -11.29
C LEU A 13 2.63 -3.11 -10.70
N LEU A 14 2.55 -4.29 -11.29
CA LEU A 14 3.31 -5.46 -10.86
C LEU A 14 4.82 -5.22 -10.91
N ASP A 15 5.31 -4.67 -12.01
CA ASP A 15 6.73 -4.32 -12.16
C ASP A 15 7.14 -3.24 -11.15
N TYR A 16 6.33 -2.21 -10.98
CA TYR A 16 6.60 -1.14 -10.03
C TYR A 16 6.69 -1.66 -8.59
N VAL A 17 5.68 -2.39 -8.10
CA VAL A 17 5.65 -2.94 -6.74
C VAL A 17 6.80 -3.93 -6.52
N SER A 18 7.11 -4.76 -7.51
CA SER A 18 8.22 -5.73 -7.43
C SER A 18 9.58 -5.03 -7.33
N ARG A 19 9.78 -3.94 -8.08
CA ARG A 19 10.99 -3.13 -8.01
C ARG A 19 11.13 -2.46 -6.65
N GLU A 20 10.06 -1.86 -6.12
CA GLU A 20 10.07 -1.24 -4.79
C GLU A 20 10.36 -2.28 -3.69
N ASN A 21 9.73 -3.47 -3.75
CA ASN A 21 10.00 -4.60 -2.86
C ASN A 21 11.47 -5.03 -2.86
N THR A 22 12.07 -5.12 -4.04
CA THR A 22 13.48 -5.50 -4.20
C THR A 22 14.42 -4.40 -3.71
N HIS A 23 14.14 -3.14 -4.07
CA HIS A 23 14.96 -1.99 -3.73
C HIS A 23 15.08 -1.81 -2.21
N HIS A 24 13.95 -1.95 -1.49
CA HIS A 24 13.89 -1.77 -0.05
C HIS A 24 14.08 -3.06 0.76
N LYS A 25 14.21 -4.21 0.09
CA LYS A 25 14.42 -5.53 0.72
C LYS A 25 13.31 -5.87 1.73
N TRP A 26 12.05 -5.62 1.37
CA TRP A 26 10.91 -5.99 2.22
C TRP A 26 10.59 -7.49 2.19
N HIS A 27 11.18 -8.24 1.24
CA HIS A 27 11.09 -9.71 1.15
C HIS A 27 9.65 -10.23 1.03
N ILE A 28 8.76 -9.45 0.41
CA ILE A 28 7.38 -9.85 0.17
C ILE A 28 7.34 -10.86 -0.99
N THR A 29 6.50 -11.90 -0.84
CA THR A 29 6.32 -12.95 -1.85
C THR A 29 5.53 -12.45 -3.06
N ASP A 30 5.74 -13.06 -4.22
CA ASP A 30 5.03 -12.71 -5.46
C ASP A 30 3.50 -12.79 -5.31
N GLU A 31 3.01 -13.78 -4.56
CA GLU A 31 1.59 -13.92 -4.25
C GLU A 31 1.03 -12.70 -3.50
N ASN A 32 1.81 -12.15 -2.56
CA ASN A 32 1.40 -10.97 -1.81
C ASN A 32 1.62 -9.67 -2.59
N ILE A 33 2.59 -9.64 -3.51
CA ILE A 33 2.72 -8.55 -4.49
C ILE A 33 1.46 -8.49 -5.37
N GLN A 34 0.94 -9.64 -5.83
CA GLN A 34 -0.33 -9.70 -6.58
C GLN A 34 -1.49 -9.13 -5.77
N ARG A 35 -1.59 -9.45 -4.47
CA ARG A 35 -2.60 -8.87 -3.57
C ARG A 35 -2.46 -7.35 -3.44
N ILE A 36 -1.23 -6.84 -3.28
CA ILE A 36 -0.97 -5.40 -3.23
C ILE A 36 -1.38 -4.70 -4.53
N VAL A 37 -1.09 -5.30 -5.69
CA VAL A 37 -1.53 -4.76 -6.98
C VAL A 37 -3.05 -4.74 -7.09
N ALA A 38 -3.72 -5.84 -6.73
CA ALA A 38 -5.18 -5.92 -6.74
C ALA A 38 -5.81 -4.85 -5.84
N ILE A 39 -5.23 -4.61 -4.66
CA ILE A 39 -5.63 -3.52 -3.76
C ILE A 39 -5.51 -2.16 -4.46
N ILE A 40 -4.39 -1.87 -5.10
CA ILE A 40 -4.17 -0.59 -5.81
C ILE A 40 -5.20 -0.41 -6.93
N GLU A 41 -5.46 -1.47 -7.70
CA GLU A 41 -6.44 -1.47 -8.80
C GLU A 41 -7.88 -1.27 -8.30
N TYR A 42 -8.21 -1.82 -7.13
CA TYR A 42 -9.53 -1.69 -6.53
C TYR A 42 -9.85 -0.25 -6.10
N PHE A 43 -8.87 0.48 -5.57
CA PHE A 43 -9.06 1.89 -5.17
C PHE A 43 -9.00 2.83 -6.37
N ASP A 44 -7.80 3.07 -6.86
CA ASP A 44 -7.52 3.91 -8.02
C ASP A 44 -6.04 3.72 -8.39
N VAL A 45 -5.78 3.32 -9.63
CA VAL A 45 -4.42 3.16 -10.16
C VAL A 45 -3.59 4.44 -10.09
N ASN A 46 -4.21 5.62 -10.02
CA ASN A 46 -3.51 6.89 -9.84
C ASN A 46 -2.84 7.01 -8.47
N LEU A 47 -3.33 6.26 -7.46
CA LEU A 47 -2.79 6.23 -6.11
C LEU A 47 -1.68 5.17 -5.95
N TYR A 48 -1.19 4.56 -7.04
CA TYR A 48 -0.24 3.46 -6.95
C TYR A 48 1.01 3.79 -6.12
N ARG A 49 1.62 4.97 -6.30
CA ARG A 49 2.84 5.33 -5.56
C ARG A 49 2.61 5.41 -4.04
N PRO A 50 1.66 6.22 -3.52
CA PRO A 50 1.42 6.28 -2.09
C PRO A 50 0.93 4.94 -1.53
N MET A 51 0.06 4.22 -2.24
CA MET A 51 -0.46 2.92 -1.80
C MET A 51 0.64 1.85 -1.75
N THR A 52 1.49 1.75 -2.77
CA THR A 52 2.64 0.84 -2.77
C THR A 52 3.55 1.12 -1.57
N ARG A 53 3.93 2.39 -1.34
CA ARG A 53 4.78 2.74 -0.20
C ARG A 53 4.12 2.38 1.13
N LEU A 54 2.85 2.72 1.31
CA LEU A 54 2.10 2.44 2.52
C LEU A 54 2.01 0.93 2.81
N LEU A 55 1.64 0.14 1.81
CA LEU A 55 1.46 -1.31 1.96
C LEU A 55 2.80 -2.03 2.18
N LEU A 56 3.84 -1.63 1.45
CA LEU A 56 5.13 -2.29 1.54
C LEU A 56 5.89 -1.94 2.83
N CYS A 57 5.90 -0.67 3.25
CA CYS A 57 6.53 -0.26 4.52
C CYS A 57 5.92 -1.00 5.72
N ASN A 58 4.59 -1.13 5.74
CA ASN A 58 3.86 -1.71 6.85
C ASN A 58 3.70 -3.23 6.76
N TRP A 59 4.21 -3.87 5.70
CA TRP A 59 3.93 -5.27 5.39
C TRP A 59 4.22 -6.21 6.55
N HIS A 60 5.36 -6.07 7.20
CA HIS A 60 5.77 -6.95 8.28
C HIS A 60 4.77 -6.90 9.45
N GLU A 61 4.43 -5.70 9.91
CA GLU A 61 3.49 -5.50 11.00
C GLU A 61 2.07 -5.99 10.64
N ILE A 62 1.60 -5.69 9.42
CA ILE A 62 0.32 -6.19 8.90
C ILE A 62 0.32 -7.73 8.93
N SER A 63 1.37 -8.36 8.40
CA SER A 63 1.45 -9.82 8.32
C SER A 63 1.44 -10.49 9.70
N GLU A 64 2.09 -9.88 10.70
CA GLU A 64 2.08 -10.37 12.08
C GLU A 64 0.71 -10.25 12.74
N ARG A 65 -0.01 -9.16 12.48
CA ARG A 65 -1.37 -8.94 12.99
C ARG A 65 -2.37 -9.90 12.34
N LEU A 66 -2.30 -10.07 11.02
CA LEU A 66 -3.13 -11.03 10.28
C LEU A 66 -2.89 -12.48 10.74
N ALA A 67 -1.65 -12.84 11.08
CA ALA A 67 -1.34 -14.16 11.63
C ALA A 67 -2.00 -14.43 12.99
N ARG A 68 -2.48 -13.39 13.68
CA ARG A 68 -3.16 -13.46 14.98
C ARG A 68 -4.67 -13.25 14.89
N TYR A 69 -5.22 -13.11 13.68
CA TYR A 69 -6.67 -12.97 13.50
C TYR A 69 -7.40 -14.20 14.04
N THR A 70 -8.44 -13.92 14.82
CA THR A 70 -9.40 -14.92 15.29
C THR A 70 -10.38 -15.31 14.18
N ASP A 71 -11.01 -16.47 14.32
CA ASP A 71 -12.07 -16.92 13.39
C ASP A 71 -13.20 -15.90 13.25
N LYS A 72 -13.53 -15.19 14.34
CA LYS A 72 -14.55 -14.13 14.33
C LYS A 72 -14.12 -12.93 13.47
N GLN A 73 -12.85 -12.55 13.53
CA GLN A 73 -12.31 -11.49 12.68
C GLN A 73 -12.35 -11.93 11.21
N TRP A 74 -11.86 -13.14 10.90
CA TRP A 74 -11.93 -13.69 9.55
C TRP A 74 -13.36 -13.77 9.01
N HIS A 75 -14.32 -14.19 9.83
CA HIS A 75 -15.72 -14.21 9.44
C HIS A 75 -16.26 -12.81 9.09
N SER A 76 -15.84 -11.78 9.82
CA SER A 76 -16.23 -10.40 9.52
C SER A 76 -15.63 -9.93 8.20
N ILE A 77 -14.39 -10.33 7.89
CA ILE A 77 -13.76 -10.07 6.59
C ILE A 77 -14.51 -10.76 5.45
N GLU A 78 -14.91 -12.01 5.64
CA GLU A 78 -15.68 -12.77 4.64
C GLU A 78 -17.03 -12.13 4.34
N GLN A 79 -17.68 -11.52 5.33
CA GLN A 79 -18.90 -10.74 5.11
C GLN A 79 -18.63 -9.52 4.20
N ILE A 80 -17.54 -8.79 4.45
CA ILE A 80 -17.13 -7.66 3.60
C ILE A 80 -16.79 -8.15 2.19
N GLU A 81 -16.10 -9.28 2.05
CA GLU A 81 -15.77 -9.89 0.75
C GLU A 81 -17.02 -10.15 -0.10
N GLU A 82 -18.09 -10.67 0.51
CA GLU A 82 -19.39 -10.86 -0.14
C GLU A 82 -20.06 -9.52 -0.48
N GLU A 83 -20.02 -8.53 0.42
CA GLU A 83 -20.60 -7.19 0.20
C GLU A 83 -19.95 -6.43 -0.96
N ILE A 84 -18.62 -6.54 -1.12
CA ILE A 84 -17.92 -5.91 -2.26
C ILE A 84 -17.97 -6.77 -3.53
N HIS A 85 -18.78 -7.84 -3.53
CA HIS A 85 -18.95 -8.77 -4.65
C HIS A 85 -17.64 -9.43 -5.11
N LYS A 86 -16.79 -9.85 -4.17
CA LYS A 86 -15.54 -10.59 -4.43
C LYS A 86 -14.57 -9.88 -5.38
N LYS A 87 -14.61 -8.54 -5.39
CA LYS A 87 -13.66 -7.71 -6.15
C LYS A 87 -12.24 -7.79 -5.59
N LEU A 88 -12.10 -8.12 -4.30
CA LEU A 88 -10.85 -8.44 -3.63
C LEU A 88 -11.05 -9.73 -2.84
N ASP A 89 -9.97 -10.50 -2.67
CA ASP A 89 -9.99 -11.68 -1.79
C ASP A 89 -9.94 -11.27 -0.31
N ARG A 90 -10.42 -12.15 0.58
CA ARG A 90 -10.42 -11.89 2.03
C ARG A 90 -9.07 -11.45 2.61
N VAL A 91 -7.93 -11.93 2.12
CA VAL A 91 -6.61 -11.52 2.63
C VAL A 91 -6.30 -10.09 2.21
N SER A 92 -6.58 -9.73 0.96
CA SER A 92 -6.45 -8.36 0.46
C SER A 92 -7.32 -7.37 1.23
N ILE A 93 -8.54 -7.76 1.61
CA ILE A 93 -9.43 -6.95 2.45
C ILE A 93 -8.86 -6.80 3.87
N ALA A 94 -8.35 -7.89 4.46
CA ALA A 94 -7.77 -7.83 5.80
C ALA A 94 -6.51 -6.95 5.84
N ILE A 95 -5.66 -6.99 4.81
CA ILE A 95 -4.51 -6.08 4.65
C ILE A 95 -4.99 -4.62 4.65
N LEU A 96 -6.05 -4.32 3.92
CA LEU A 96 -6.60 -2.97 3.85
C LEU A 96 -7.12 -2.46 5.19
N LEU A 97 -7.88 -3.28 5.92
CA LEU A 97 -8.38 -2.89 7.23
C LEU A 97 -7.22 -2.66 8.21
N GLU A 98 -6.19 -3.50 8.23
CA GLU A 98 -5.03 -3.26 9.11
C GLU A 98 -4.26 -1.98 8.75
N VAL A 99 -4.24 -1.60 7.48
CA VAL A 99 -3.60 -0.36 7.02
C VAL A 99 -4.40 0.88 7.41
N PHE A 100 -5.72 0.79 7.46
CA PHE A 100 -6.61 1.93 7.75
C PHE A 100 -7.02 2.04 9.22
N ASP A 101 -7.29 0.92 9.89
CA ASP A 101 -7.79 0.84 11.27
C ASP A 101 -6.71 0.44 12.29
N GLY A 102 -5.53 0.01 11.83
CA GLY A 102 -4.43 -0.31 12.72
C GLY A 102 -4.00 0.90 13.54
N ASP A 103 -3.66 0.69 14.83
CA ASP A 103 -2.88 1.68 15.59
C ASP A 103 -1.71 2.12 14.70
N ASP A 104 -1.51 3.45 14.56
CA ASP A 104 -0.44 4.07 13.76
C ASP A 104 0.81 3.19 13.85
N THR A 105 1.24 2.65 12.71
CA THR A 105 2.33 1.69 12.71
C THR A 105 3.58 2.35 13.26
N ARG A 106 4.44 1.58 13.93
CA ARG A 106 5.65 2.14 14.54
C ARG A 106 6.53 2.90 13.53
N GLN A 107 6.48 2.50 12.25
CA GLN A 107 7.16 3.18 11.15
C GLN A 107 6.50 4.49 10.72
N GLN A 108 5.16 4.65 10.86
CA GLN A 108 4.48 5.93 10.65
C GLN A 108 4.90 6.95 11.72
N TYR A 109 5.05 6.51 12.98
CA TYR A 109 5.61 7.34 14.05
C TYR A 109 7.08 7.71 13.79
N GLU A 110 7.94 6.73 13.48
CA GLU A 110 9.38 6.97 13.24
C GLU A 110 9.62 7.88 12.02
N SER A 111 8.76 7.78 10.98
CA SER A 111 8.78 8.66 9.80
C SER A 111 8.29 10.08 10.10
N GLN A 112 7.33 10.25 11.03
CA GLN A 112 6.88 11.57 11.51
C GLN A 112 7.91 12.23 12.44
N THR A 113 8.71 11.46 13.18
CA THR A 113 9.73 12.03 14.07
C THR A 113 11.00 12.51 13.37
N SER A 114 11.22 12.14 12.10
CA SER A 114 12.49 12.39 11.39
C SER A 114 12.47 13.58 10.43
N SER A 115 11.33 14.26 10.28
CA SER A 115 11.28 15.53 9.54
C SER A 115 10.15 16.40 10.07
N THR A 116 10.48 17.62 10.46
CA THR A 116 9.47 18.57 10.90
C THR A 116 8.53 18.88 9.73
N VAL A 117 7.25 19.13 10.03
CA VAL A 117 6.25 19.58 9.03
C VAL A 117 6.77 20.78 8.23
N GLU A 118 7.61 21.61 8.84
CA GLU A 118 8.30 22.74 8.21
C GLU A 118 9.31 22.34 7.12
N GLU A 119 10.09 21.28 7.33
CA GLU A 119 11.03 20.75 6.34
C GLU A 119 10.30 20.15 5.13
N GLN A 120 9.19 19.46 5.36
CA GLN A 120 8.35 18.91 4.30
C GLN A 120 7.67 20.03 3.49
N LEU A 121 7.16 21.06 4.16
CA LEU A 121 6.58 22.24 3.51
C LEU A 121 7.63 23.08 2.77
N ALA A 122 8.89 23.13 3.25
CA ALA A 122 9.98 23.80 2.55
C ALA A 122 10.38 23.04 1.27
N TYR A 123 10.43 21.71 1.32
CA TYR A 123 10.69 20.87 0.15
C TYR A 123 9.65 21.06 -0.96
N ILE A 124 8.36 21.04 -0.61
CA ILE A 124 7.26 21.25 -1.57
C ILE A 124 7.29 22.65 -2.18
N ARG A 125 7.59 23.67 -1.36
CA ARG A 125 7.70 25.07 -1.82
C ARG A 125 8.88 25.30 -2.77
N ASN A 126 9.96 24.56 -2.62
CA ASN A 126 11.14 24.70 -3.48
C ASN A 126 11.01 23.95 -4.81
N ILE A 127 10.19 22.89 -4.90
CA ILE A 127 9.92 22.21 -6.18
C ILE A 127 9.15 23.12 -7.16
N HIS A 128 8.34 24.06 -6.65
CA HIS A 128 7.51 24.95 -7.49
C HIS A 128 8.20 26.27 -7.86
N LYS A 129 9.50 26.45 -7.56
CA LYS A 129 10.24 27.68 -7.90
C LYS A 129 11.14 27.56 -9.12
N ASP A 130 11.39 26.34 -9.62
CA ASP A 130 12.20 26.09 -10.81
C ASP A 130 11.36 25.54 -11.99
N GLY A 131 10.13 26.04 -12.14
CA GLY A 131 9.25 25.76 -13.28
C GLY A 131 8.57 27.03 -13.78
#